data_AF-A0A328STW4-F1
#
_entry.id   AF-A0A328STW4-F1
#
_cell.length_a   1.000
_cell.length_b   1.000
_cell.length_c   1.000
_cell.angle_alpha   90.00
_cell.angle_beta   90.00
_cell.angle_gamma   90.00
#
_symmetry.space_group_name_H-M   'P 1'
#
loop_
_entity.id
_entity.type
_entity.pdbx_description
1 polymer ?
#
loop_
_entity_poly.entity_id
_entity_poly.type
_entity_poly.pdbx_seq_one_letter_code
_entity_poly.pdbx_strand_id
1 'polypeptide(L)' 'MNTEKLLIIIFIILFLWLPAASASDGNYFISSVKLDMTVNDDGSLLVTEEIVYEIEGFIPGIKREIPLKENQS' A
#
# COMPACT_ATOMS: atom_id res chain seq x y z
N MET A 1 -21.01 -10.57 40.25
CA MET A 1 -20.34 -9.44 39.56
C MET A 1 -21.34 -8.29 39.47
N ASN A 2 -20.96 -7.06 39.85
CA ASN A 2 -21.92 -5.95 39.83
C ASN A 2 -22.32 -5.64 38.38
N THR A 3 -23.61 -5.39 38.12
CA THR A 3 -24.14 -5.13 36.77
C THR A 3 -23.48 -3.94 36.09
N GLU A 4 -23.14 -2.91 36.88
CA GLU A 4 -22.37 -1.75 36.43
C GLU A 4 -20.97 -2.12 35.93
N LYS A 5 -20.29 -3.03 36.66
CA LYS A 5 -18.96 -3.51 36.29
C LYS A 5 -19.02 -4.36 35.02
N LEU A 6 -20.07 -5.15 34.85
CA LEU A 6 -20.32 -5.93 33.63
C LEU A 6 -20.49 -5.01 32.42
N LEU A 7 -21.27 -3.93 32.54
CA LEU A 7 -21.47 -2.95 31.47
C LEU A 7 -20.17 -2.26 31.05
N ILE A 8 -19.35 -1.86 32.03
CA ILE A 8 -18.05 -1.24 31.77
C ILE A 8 -17.13 -2.20 31.02
N ILE A 9 -17.09 -3.47 31.44
CA ILE A 9 -16.28 -4.51 30.77
C ILE A 9 -16.75 -4.71 29.32
N ILE A 10 -18.06 -4.74 29.07
CA ILE A 10 -18.62 -4.85 27.72
C ILE A 10 -18.19 -3.66 26.86
N PHE A 11 -18.25 -2.44 27.40
CA PHE A 11 -17.83 -1.23 26.70
C PHE A 11 -16.34 -1.24 26.35
N ILE A 12 -15.49 -1.67 27.28
CA ILE A 12 -14.04 -1.80 27.05
C ILE A 12 -13.76 -2.82 25.96
N ILE A 13 -14.43 -3.98 25.99
CA ILE A 13 -14.29 -5.00 24.95
C ILE A 13 -14.73 -4.45 23.58
N LEU A 14 -15.85 -3.73 23.52
CA LEU A 14 -16.33 -3.10 22.28
C LEU A 14 -15.30 -2.11 21.71
N PHE A 15 -14.69 -1.30 22.58
CA PHE A 15 -13.70 -0.29 22.19
C PHE A 15 -12.37 -0.91 21.73
N LEU A 16 -11.97 -2.02 22.36
CA LEU A 16 -10.77 -2.78 21.97
C LEU A 16 -10.95 -3.50 20.62
N TRP A 17 -12.19 -3.70 20.16
CA TRP A 17 -12.48 -4.32 18.86
C TRP A 17 -12.56 -3.31 17.70
N LEU A 18 -12.65 -2.00 17.97
CA LEU A 18 -12.68 -0.95 16.93
C LEU A 18 -11.41 -0.90 16.03
N PRO A 19 -10.17 -1.16 16.50
CA PRO A 19 -8.98 -0.99 15.67
C PRO A 19 -8.80 -2.05 14.57
N ALA A 20 -9.61 -3.11 14.54
CA ALA A 20 -9.48 -4.18 13.53
C ALA A 20 -10.17 -3.84 12.19
N ALA A 21 -11.03 -2.82 12.15
CA ALA A 21 -11.82 -2.49 10.96
C ALA A 21 -11.07 -1.67 9.89
N SER A 22 -9.83 -1.22 10.18
CA SER A 22 -9.07 -0.28 9.32
C SER A 22 -7.83 -0.91 8.68
N ALA A 23 -7.90 -2.19 8.34
CA ALA A 23 -6.99 -2.83 7.40
C ALA A 23 -7.80 -3.31 6.19
N SER A 24 -8.39 -2.37 5.45
CA SER A 24 -8.61 -2.66 4.03
C SER A 24 -7.21 -2.74 3.44
N ASP A 25 -6.76 -3.94 3.12
CA ASP A 25 -5.55 -4.12 2.31
C ASP A 25 -5.70 -3.19 1.11
N GLY A 26 -4.86 -2.16 1.05
CA GLY A 26 -4.84 -1.27 -0.10
C GLY A 26 -4.42 -2.11 -1.29
N ASN A 27 -5.30 -2.23 -2.28
CA ASN A 27 -4.94 -2.92 -3.51
C ASN A 27 -4.07 -1.96 -4.31
N TYR A 28 -2.87 -2.39 -4.64
CA TYR A 28 -2.00 -1.72 -5.61
C TYR A 28 -1.92 -2.61 -6.84
N PHE A 29 -2.05 -2.00 -8.00
CA PHE A 29 -1.92 -2.68 -9.27
C PHE A 29 -1.07 -1.83 -10.21
N ILE A 30 -0.28 -2.52 -11.02
CA ILE A 30 0.45 -1.89 -12.11
C ILE A 30 -0.57 -1.72 -13.24
N SER A 31 -0.97 -0.48 -13.50
CA SER A 31 -1.98 -0.16 -14.52
C SER A 31 -1.38 -0.24 -15.93
N SER A 32 -0.12 0.17 -16.09
CA SER A 32 0.61 0.02 -17.34
C SER A 32 2.12 0.00 -17.14
N VAL A 33 2.81 -0.77 -17.98
CA VAL A 33 4.27 -0.71 -18.15
C VAL A 33 4.56 -0.36 -19.61
N LYS A 34 5.32 0.71 -19.83
CA LYS A 34 5.85 1.07 -21.15
C LYS A 34 7.35 0.87 -21.14
N LEU A 35 7.86 0.12 -22.12
CA LEU A 35 9.27 -0.17 -22.28
C LEU A 35 9.72 0.27 -23.67
N ASP A 36 10.58 1.28 -23.71
CA ASP A 36 11.19 1.79 -24.94
C ASP A 36 12.65 1.32 -25.00
N MET A 37 13.01 0.58 -26.05
CA MET A 37 14.37 0.07 -26.27
C MET A 37 14.95 0.65 -27.54
N THR A 38 16.12 1.27 -27.44
CA THR A 38 16.85 1.84 -28.59
C THR A 38 18.24 1.22 -28.65
N VAL A 39 18.61 0.69 -29.82
CA VAL A 39 19.98 0.30 -30.11
C VAL A 39 20.68 1.52 -30.70
N ASN A 40 21.73 1.99 -30.05
CA ASN A 40 22.52 3.12 -30.50
C ASN A 40 23.54 2.70 -31.56
N ASP A 41 24.08 3.66 -32.30
CA ASP A 41 25.04 3.42 -33.38
C ASP A 41 26.36 2.78 -32.92
N ASP A 42 26.69 2.91 -31.62
CA ASP A 42 27.84 2.27 -30.98
C ASP A 42 27.57 0.82 -30.51
N GLY A 43 26.37 0.31 -30.79
CA GLY A 43 25.92 -1.01 -30.37
C GLY A 43 25.45 -1.09 -28.91
N SER A 44 25.43 0.02 -28.17
CA SER A 44 24.84 0.07 -26.83
C SER A 44 23.31 0.02 -26.89
N LEU A 45 22.69 -0.53 -25.85
CA LEU A 45 21.24 -0.62 -25.71
C LEU A 45 20.78 0.40 -24.65
N LEU A 46 19.96 1.37 -25.06
CA LEU A 46 19.24 2.25 -24.13
C LEU A 46 17.86 1.66 -23.87
N VAL A 47 17.56 1.35 -22.61
CA VAL A 47 16.26 0.86 -22.16
C VAL A 47 15.63 1.90 -21.25
N THR A 48 14.46 2.40 -21.62
CA THR A 48 13.65 3.31 -20.80
C THR A 48 12.38 2.57 -20.37
N GLU A 49 12.16 2.46 -19.07
CA GLU A 49 10.97 1.82 -18.49
C GLU A 49 10.14 2.86 -17.75
N GLU A 50 8.85 2.92 -18.05
CA GLU A 50 7.86 3.74 -17.36
C GLU A 50 6.80 2.81 -16.77
N ILE A 51 6.72 2.77 -15.43
CA ILE A 51 5.74 1.96 -14.70
C ILE A 51 4.73 2.90 -14.03
N VAL A 52 3.46 2.77 -14.41
CA VAL A 52 2.37 3.51 -13.80
C VAL A 52 1.71 2.62 -12.75
N TYR A 53 1.70 3.10 -11.49
CA TYR A 53 1.04 2.45 -10.37
C TYR A 53 -0.28 3.15 -10.07
N GLU A 54 -1.33 2.37 -9.90
CA GLU A 54 -2.62 2.86 -9.42
C GLU A 54 -2.87 2.30 -8.02
N ILE A 55 -3.18 3.20 -7.08
CA ILE A 55 -3.35 2.87 -5.67
C ILE A 55 -4.75 3.31 -5.27
N GLU A 56 -5.60 2.33 -4.96
CA GLU A 56 -6.96 2.58 -4.48
C GLU A 56 -7.09 2.18 -3.01
N GLY A 57 -7.49 3.12 -2.15
CA GLY A 57 -7.78 2.85 -0.75
C GLY A 57 -7.77 4.07 0.17
N PHE A 58 -8.30 3.91 1.38
CA PHE A 58 -8.13 4.88 2.46
C PHE A 58 -6.75 4.67 3.08
N ILE A 59 -5.80 5.54 2.74
CA ILE A 59 -4.46 5.55 3.34
C ILE A 59 -4.55 6.53 4.53
N PRO A 60 -4.75 6.07 5.77
CA PRO A 60 -4.51 6.96 6.92
C PRO A 60 -3.08 7.47 6.77
N GLY A 61 -2.85 8.78 6.96
CA GLY A 61 -1.67 9.57 6.55
C GLY A 61 -0.29 9.16 7.12
N ILE A 62 -0.04 7.87 7.22
CA ILE A 62 1.18 7.18 7.57
C ILE A 62 1.96 7.01 6.28
N LYS A 63 3.20 7.50 6.27
CA LYS A 63 4.15 7.28 5.18
C LYS A 63 4.39 5.77 5.04
N ARG A 64 4.05 5.19 3.90
CA ARG A 64 4.46 3.83 3.51
C ARG A 64 5.49 3.92 2.40
N GLU A 65 6.57 3.18 2.56
CA GLU A 65 7.61 3.05 1.56
C GLU A 65 7.23 1.88 0.65
N ILE A 66 7.10 2.15 -0.65
CA ILE A 66 6.92 1.10 -1.65
C ILE A 66 8.34 0.64 -1.99
N PRO A 67 8.73 -0.60 -1.68
CA PRO A 67 10.05 -1.09 -2.01
C PRO A 67 10.16 -1.17 -3.53
N LEU A 68 10.88 -0.20 -4.10
CA LEU A 68 11.33 -0.26 -5.47
C LEU A 68 12.30 -1.44 -5.60
N LYS A 69 12.25 -2.15 -6.73
CA LYS A 69 13.31 -3.13 -7.04
C LYS A 69 14.64 -2.40 -7.19
N GLU A 70 15.75 -3.08 -6.92
CA GLU A 70 17.07 -2.49 -7.12
C GLU A 70 17.18 -1.89 -8.53
N ASN A 71 17.70 -0.66 -8.61
CA ASN A 71 17.83 0.19 -9.82
C ASN A 71 16.57 0.91 -10.33
N GLN A 72 15.52 1.07 -9.51
CA GLN A 72 14.43 2.01 -9.80
C GLN A 72 14.56 3.24 -8.87
N SER A 73 14.56 4.45 -9.44
CA SER A 73 14.59 5.73 -8.69
C SER A 73 13.34 6.56 -8.92
#